data_AF-A0A327ZGF7-F1
#
_entry.id   AF-A0A327ZGF7-F1
#
_cell.length_a   1.000
_cell.length_b   1.000
_cell.length_c   1.000
_cell.angle_alpha   90.00
_cell.angle_beta   90.00
_cell.angle_gamma   90.00
#
_symmetry.space_group_name_H-M   'P 1'
#
loop_
_entity.id
_entity.type
_entity.pdbx_description
1 polymer ?
#
loop_
_entity_poly.entity_id
_entity_poly.type
_entity_poly.pdbx_seq_one_letter_code
_entity_poly.pdbx_strand_id
1 'polypeptide(L)' 'MGVERRASVLMGAHEIRVRLGGISRQRVYQLASRADFPAPVANLAQGKVWLTSDVEAWIALRR' A
#
# COMPACT_ATOMS: atom_id res chain seq x y z
N MET A 1 5.18 25.50 7.77
CA MET A 1 5.31 24.45 8.79
C MET A 1 5.42 23.10 8.08
N GLY A 2 6.63 22.69 7.71
CA GLY A 2 6.86 21.41 7.03
C GLY A 2 6.75 20.29 8.06
N VAL A 3 5.65 19.54 8.04
CA VAL A 3 5.56 18.30 8.83
C VAL A 3 6.47 17.29 8.14
N GLU A 4 7.62 17.01 8.76
CA GLU A 4 8.48 15.90 8.37
C GLU A 4 7.67 14.61 8.52
N ARG A 5 7.19 14.05 7.40
CA ARG A 5 6.47 12.78 7.43
C ARG A 5 7.47 11.68 7.74
N ARG A 6 7.49 11.22 8.98
CA ARG A 6 8.09 9.94 9.32
C ARG A 6 7.43 8.83 8.51
N ALA A 7 8.20 7.79 8.18
CA ALA A 7 7.66 6.61 7.53
C ALA A 7 6.50 6.05 8.37
N SER A 8 5.31 5.99 7.77
CA SER A 8 4.13 5.41 8.42
C SER A 8 4.29 3.90 8.47
N VAL A 9 3.89 3.28 9.59
CA VAL A 9 3.80 1.82 9.73
C VAL A 9 2.61 1.22 8.95
N LEU A 10 1.70 2.08 8.49
CA LEU A 10 0.52 1.72 7.70
C LEU A 10 0.52 2.42 6.36
N MET A 11 -0.04 1.75 5.35
CA MET A 11 -0.30 2.30 4.03
C MET A 11 -1.75 2.12 3.62
N GLY A 12 -2.32 3.14 2.98
CA GLY A 12 -3.50 3.01 2.16
C GLY A 12 -3.16 2.89 0.68
N ALA A 13 -4.18 2.83 -0.17
CA ALA A 13 -3.98 2.74 -1.62
C ALA A 13 -3.21 3.94 -2.23
N HIS A 14 -3.15 5.09 -1.52
CA HIS A 14 -2.38 6.26 -1.98
C HIS A 14 -0.88 6.07 -1.79
N GLU A 15 -0.44 5.64 -0.61
CA GLU A 15 0.97 5.41 -0.32
C GLU A 15 1.51 4.29 -1.22
N ILE A 16 0.74 3.20 -1.38
CA ILE A 16 1.12 2.07 -2.23
C ILE A 16 1.32 2.50 -3.69
N ARG A 17 0.45 3.34 -4.25
CA ARG A 17 0.66 3.80 -5.64
C ARG A 17 1.92 4.62 -5.80
N VAL A 18 2.28 5.45 -4.82
CA VAL A 18 3.51 6.25 -4.87
C VAL A 18 4.73 5.31 -4.81
N ARG A 19 4.71 4.31 -3.94
CA ARG A 19 5.77 3.28 -3.83
C ARG A 19 5.95 2.48 -5.12
N LEU A 20 4.87 2.25 -5.87
CA LEU A 20 4.86 1.53 -7.14
C LEU A 20 5.09 2.43 -8.37
N GLY A 21 5.71 3.60 -8.20
CA GLY A 21 6.07 4.48 -9.33
C GLY A 21 4.89 5.28 -9.91
N GLY A 22 3.84 5.51 -9.12
CA GLY A 22 2.77 6.44 -9.47
C GLY A 22 1.54 5.83 -10.17
N ILE A 23 1.38 4.50 -10.17
CA ILE A 23 0.24 3.80 -10.80
C ILE A 23 -1.13 4.29 -10.29
N SER A 24 -2.22 4.02 -11.00
CA SER A 24 -3.56 4.44 -10.54
C SER A 24 -4.00 3.73 -9.24
N ARG A 25 -4.88 4.36 -8.44
CA ARG A 25 -5.50 3.69 -7.27
C ARG A 25 -6.30 2.46 -7.67
N GLN A 26 -6.96 2.49 -8.83
CA GLN A 26 -7.66 1.34 -9.39
C GLN A 26 -6.69 0.17 -9.65
N ARG A 27 -5.49 0.46 -10.17
CA ARG A 27 -4.46 -0.56 -10.37
C ARG A 27 -3.99 -1.17 -9.04
N VAL A 28 -3.87 -0.36 -7.98
CA VAL A 28 -3.58 -0.88 -6.63
C VAL A 28 -4.66 -1.85 -6.17
N TYR A 29 -5.95 -1.53 -6.37
CA TYR A 29 -7.03 -2.43 -5.97
C TYR A 29 -7.06 -3.74 -6.76
N GLN A 30 -6.73 -3.71 -8.07
CA GLN A 30 -6.57 -4.92 -8.88
C GLN A 30 -5.41 -5.81 -8.38
N LEU A 31 -4.32 -5.19 -7.93
CA LEU A 31 -3.23 -5.94 -7.31
C LEU A 31 -3.68 -6.54 -5.96
N ALA A 32 -4.38 -5.74 -5.15
CA ALA A 32 -4.88 -6.14 -3.84
C ALA A 32 -5.98 -7.21 -3.86
N SER A 33 -6.55 -7.52 -5.03
CA SER A 33 -7.46 -8.66 -5.19
C SER A 33 -6.74 -9.96 -5.56
N ARG A 34 -5.44 -9.93 -5.81
CA ARG A 34 -4.66 -11.13 -6.12
C ARG A 34 -4.35 -11.89 -4.83
N ALA A 35 -4.32 -13.22 -4.91
CA ALA A 35 -4.00 -14.09 -3.77
C ALA A 35 -2.58 -13.89 -3.21
N ASP A 36 -1.68 -13.36 -4.04
CA ASP A 36 -0.28 -13.16 -3.72
C ASP A 36 0.02 -11.75 -3.20
N PHE A 37 -0.99 -10.90 -3.02
CA PHE A 37 -0.87 -9.57 -2.42
C PHE A 37 -1.13 -9.61 -0.91
N PRO A 38 -0.45 -8.78 -0.09
CA PRO A 38 -0.66 -8.76 1.36
C PRO A 38 -2.12 -8.59 1.77
N ALA A 39 -2.53 -9.35 2.80
CA ALA A 39 -3.84 -9.17 3.40
C ALA A 39 -3.93 -7.80 4.08
N PRO A 40 -5.06 -7.09 3.98
CA PRO A 40 -5.26 -5.84 4.69
C PRO A 40 -5.40 -6.08 6.19
N VAL A 41 -4.83 -5.20 7.01
CA VAL A 41 -5.00 -5.21 8.47
C VAL A 41 -6.27 -4.49 8.92
N ALA A 42 -6.84 -3.65 8.07
CA ALA A 42 -8.13 -3.02 8.31
C ALA A 42 -8.90 -2.74 7.02
N ASN A 43 -10.22 -2.75 7.12
CA ASN A 43 -11.14 -2.30 6.07
C ASN A 43 -11.90 -1.08 6.61
N LEU A 44 -11.54 0.12 6.16
CA LEU A 44 -12.20 1.37 6.55
C LEU A 44 -13.19 1.80 5.47
N ALA A 45 -14.12 2.71 5.81
CA ALA A 45 -15.03 3.30 4.83
C ALA A 45 -14.30 3.98 3.65
N GLN A 46 -13.11 4.54 3.90
CA GLN A 46 -12.28 5.18 2.87
C GLN A 46 -11.44 4.18 2.04
N GLY A 47 -11.32 2.94 2.49
CA GLY A 47 -10.56 1.89 1.82
C GLY A 47 -9.81 0.95 2.77
N LYS A 48 -9.14 -0.02 2.16
CA LYS A 48 -8.30 -1.00 2.87
C LYS A 48 -6.99 -0.36 3.34
N VAL A 49 -6.45 -0.87 4.44
CA VAL A 49 -5.17 -0.46 5.04
C VAL A 49 -4.28 -1.68 5.23
N TRP A 50 -2.99 -1.53 4.94
CA TRP A 50 -1.98 -2.58 5.02
C TRP A 50 -0.82 -2.17 5.93
N LEU A 51 -0.09 -3.15 6.45
CA LEU A 51 1.20 -2.91 7.07
C LEU A 51 2.21 -2.52 5.99
N THR A 52 3.00 -1.48 6.29
CA THR A 52 4.10 -1.06 5.42
C THR A 52 5.08 -2.20 5.18
N SER A 53 5.44 -2.95 6.22
CA SER A 53 6.39 -4.07 6.12
C SER A 53 5.99 -5.10 5.07
N ASP A 54 4.72 -5.47 5.03
CA ASP A 54 4.24 -6.56 4.18
C ASP A 54 4.17 -6.12 2.72
N VAL A 55 3.76 -4.86 2.49
CA VAL A 55 3.79 -4.25 1.16
C VAL A 55 5.23 -4.15 0.65
N GLU A 56 6.17 -3.67 1.47
CA GLU A 56 7.58 -3.56 1.08
C GLU A 56 8.20 -4.92 0.76
N ALA A 57 7.94 -5.94 1.58
CA ALA A 57 8.38 -7.31 1.33
C ALA A 57 7.81 -7.84 0.01
N TRP A 58 6.53 -7.61 -0.24
CA TRP A 58 5.87 -8.00 -1.50
C TRP A 58 6.48 -7.29 -2.73
N ILE A 59 6.80 -5.99 -2.61
CA ILE A 59 7.48 -5.23 -3.68
C ILE A 59 8.88 -5.81 -3.94
N ALA A 60 9.64 -6.11 -2.87
CA ALA A 60 11.00 -6.63 -2.98
C ALA A 60 11.05 -7.99 -3.70
N LEU A 61 10.06 -8.86 -3.46
CA LEU A 61 9.96 -10.18 -4.12
C LEU A 61 9.62 -10.12 -5.63
N ARG A 62 9.29 -8.93 -6.16
CA ARG A 62 8.80 -8.74 -7.55
C ARG A 62 9.63 -7.75 -8.36
N ARG A 63 10.75 -7.30 -7.79
CA ARG A 63 11.80 -6.59 -8.54
C ARG A 63 12.76 -7.59 -9.14
#